data_AF-A0A959FWB3-F1
#
_entry.id   AF-A0A959FWB3-F1
#
_cell.length_a   1.000
_cell.length_b   1.000
_cell.length_c   1.000
_cell.angle_alpha   90.00
_cell.angle_beta   90.00
_cell.angle_gamma   90.00
#
_symmetry.space_group_name_H-M   'P 1'
#
loop_
_entity.id
_entity.type
_entity.pdbx_description
1 polymer ?
#
loop_
_entity_poly.entity_id
_entity_poly.type
_entity_poly.pdbx_seq_one_letter_code
_entity_poly.pdbx_strand_id
1 'polypeptide(L)'
;MIRKIAFQLLLFFSLPLSLTAQSDLPVYTIQIGNFLDARATDFQAVAQFGFIYAKSLGNNMQRIYMGGYTKPEEAQQIANVLQTRGYQDATVTQHKAHLGQEVIMVQLATKQVGQAIDWAAYAKAGTLYVYLDNKTVKILTGNFPSSSVAQSRSNQYRKEGFQGAFVTTVNNALLHEIGVFNTGQLPPQPIPAPENSTTDNSGDKKGPPTGEVLPKEYGNESSVIPNTSYIPAEYEALSIVKPTIRVKPKRTSAIELQRVLKELGTYTMSLDGYYGKGTQTAYAEIEKSHPQIQKYALLSAKESQQAADAVPGSLQYAVNNLPNNPVQSLQLFSQYSGPISMIYKAYHFFATAGPSFDVNNLMNTAIAQAFAGKERDPLSRFDHHSSYAYNTIDQLVTHMLHVHAATGNAIQVPCWLFQRHSKTVTEAYEFYPSIAAAGLNIEDCGGLLDWQEIRTLKALARDLNSGEKPKDGLLADAR
;
A
#
# COMPACT_ATOMS: atom_id res chain seq x y z
N MET A 1 60.83 36.14 52.43
CA MET A 1 60.59 34.92 53.24
C MET A 1 59.09 34.69 53.26
N ILE A 2 58.58 33.64 52.59
CA ILE A 2 58.35 32.30 53.19
C ILE A 2 57.35 32.43 54.36
N ARG A 3 56.18 31.80 54.45
CA ARG A 3 55.45 30.76 53.69
C ARG A 3 54.25 30.39 54.58
N LYS A 4 53.26 29.68 54.01
CA LYS A 4 52.28 28.77 54.65
C LYS A 4 51.04 29.42 55.28
N ILE A 5 49.83 28.85 55.31
CA ILE A 5 49.07 27.73 54.68
C ILE A 5 47.73 27.73 55.48
N ALA A 6 46.66 27.13 54.93
CA ALA A 6 45.43 26.67 55.62
C ALA A 6 44.33 27.75 55.86
N PHE A 7 43.03 27.52 55.65
CA PHE A 7 42.26 26.41 55.09
C PHE A 7 40.78 26.85 54.96
N GLN A 8 40.15 26.48 53.84
CA GLN A 8 38.72 26.18 53.56
C GLN A 8 37.60 26.63 54.53
N LEU A 9 36.52 27.21 53.99
CA LEU A 9 35.25 26.50 53.66
C LEU A 9 34.15 27.48 53.14
N LEU A 10 33.23 26.98 52.30
CA LEU A 10 32.10 27.64 51.63
C LEU A 10 32.36 28.37 50.30
N LEU A 11 32.61 27.61 49.23
CA LEU A 11 32.23 27.98 47.87
C LEU A 11 32.22 26.73 46.96
N PHE A 12 31.29 25.83 47.23
CA PHE A 12 30.91 24.65 46.44
C PHE A 12 29.47 24.36 46.86
N PHE A 13 28.43 24.62 46.06
CA PHE A 13 27.98 23.76 44.98
C PHE A 13 26.88 24.49 44.20
N SER A 14 27.15 24.89 42.96
CA SER A 14 26.11 25.14 41.96
C SER A 14 26.63 24.66 40.61
N LEU A 15 26.82 23.34 40.50
CA LEU A 15 26.90 22.69 39.20
C LEU A 15 25.49 22.65 38.61
N PRO A 16 25.22 23.27 37.44
CA PRO A 16 24.12 22.82 36.62
C PRO A 16 24.48 21.45 36.07
N LEU A 17 23.91 20.39 36.66
CA LEU A 17 23.79 19.07 36.05
C LEU A 17 22.92 19.21 34.79
N SER A 18 23.53 19.63 33.68
CA SER A 18 22.96 19.43 32.36
C SER A 18 23.20 17.97 31.98
N LEU A 19 22.35 17.08 32.49
CA LEU A 19 22.20 15.75 31.92
C LEU A 19 21.69 15.94 30.49
N THR A 20 22.58 15.82 29.51
CA THR A 20 22.21 15.81 28.10
C THR A 20 21.39 14.54 27.83
N ALA A 21 20.07 14.66 27.84
CA ALA A 21 19.20 13.72 27.15
C ALA A 21 19.48 13.85 25.64
N GLN A 22 20.45 13.09 25.13
CA GLN A 22 20.77 13.00 23.70
C GLN A 22 19.91 11.95 22.97
N SER A 23 18.79 11.53 23.55
CA SER A 23 18.03 10.36 23.12
C SER A 23 16.58 10.72 22.76
N ASP A 24 16.40 11.55 21.72
CA ASP A 24 15.23 11.51 20.79
C ASP A 24 15.22 12.69 19.80
N LEU A 25 16.36 13.01 19.17
CA LEU A 25 16.31 13.98 18.08
C LEU A 25 15.54 13.36 16.90
N PRO A 26 14.42 13.97 16.43
CA PRO A 26 13.64 13.41 15.35
C PRO A 26 14.47 13.37 14.07
N VAL A 27 14.57 12.20 13.47
CA VAL A 27 15.23 12.02 12.16
C VAL A 27 14.17 12.06 11.08
N TYR A 28 14.39 12.91 10.07
CA TYR A 28 13.50 13.07 8.94
C TYR A 28 14.11 12.43 7.69
N THR A 29 13.26 11.78 6.90
CA THR A 29 13.62 11.19 5.62
C THR A 29 12.55 11.53 4.61
N ILE A 30 12.94 11.66 3.34
CA ILE A 30 12.01 11.96 2.25
C ILE A 30 11.69 10.64 1.56
N GLN A 31 10.44 10.21 1.58
CA GLN A 31 9.96 9.14 0.73
C GLN A 31 9.90 9.69 -0.70
N ILE A 32 10.78 9.23 -1.60
CA ILE A 32 10.83 9.68 -3.00
C ILE A 32 9.65 9.10 -3.80
N GLY A 33 9.29 7.85 -3.52
CA GLY A 33 8.22 7.13 -4.20
C GLY A 33 8.42 5.62 -4.20
N ASN A 34 7.51 4.91 -4.86
CA ASN A 34 7.60 3.46 -5.07
C ASN A 34 8.09 3.19 -6.51
N PHE A 35 9.04 2.28 -6.66
CA PHE A 35 9.70 1.97 -7.93
C PHE A 35 9.85 0.47 -8.09
N LEU A 36 9.70 -0.02 -9.31
CA LEU A 36 9.95 -1.41 -9.69
C LEU A 36 11.41 -1.57 -10.11
N ASP A 37 12.11 -2.58 -9.58
CA ASP A 37 13.50 -2.92 -9.93
C ASP A 37 14.46 -1.72 -9.86
N ALA A 38 14.28 -0.86 -8.87
CA ALA A 38 15.06 0.35 -8.72
C ALA A 38 16.51 0.06 -8.31
N ARG A 39 17.45 0.86 -8.80
CA ARG A 39 18.86 0.80 -8.40
C ARG A 39 19.32 2.16 -7.89
N ALA A 40 20.29 2.18 -6.97
CA ALA A 40 20.82 3.45 -6.44
C ALA A 40 21.33 4.39 -7.56
N THR A 41 21.89 3.84 -8.64
CA THR A 41 22.39 4.61 -9.79
C THR A 41 21.29 5.33 -10.57
N ASP A 42 20.04 4.87 -10.52
CA ASP A 42 18.91 5.54 -11.18
C ASP A 42 18.59 6.90 -10.54
N PHE A 43 19.12 7.16 -9.33
CA PHE A 43 18.94 8.39 -8.57
C PHE A 43 20.20 9.24 -8.43
N GLN A 44 21.25 8.97 -9.22
CA GLN A 44 22.52 9.70 -9.14
C GLN A 44 22.35 11.23 -9.29
N ALA A 45 21.41 11.66 -10.12
CA ALA A 45 21.11 13.08 -10.35
C ALA A 45 20.61 13.82 -9.08
N VAL A 46 20.15 13.10 -8.06
CA VAL A 46 19.65 13.66 -6.80
C VAL A 46 20.41 13.18 -5.56
N ALA A 47 21.40 12.30 -5.73
CA ALA A 47 22.19 11.73 -4.63
C ALA A 47 22.99 12.76 -3.82
N GLN A 48 23.24 13.95 -4.39
CA GLN A 48 23.90 15.05 -3.68
C GLN A 48 23.04 15.67 -2.56
N PHE A 49 21.71 15.43 -2.56
CA PHE A 49 20.82 16.05 -1.59
C PHE A 49 20.65 15.21 -0.31
N GLY A 50 20.82 13.89 -0.40
CA GLY A 50 20.70 12.98 0.73
C GLY A 50 21.15 11.56 0.38
N PHE A 51 21.35 10.72 1.39
CA PHE A 51 21.69 9.32 1.16
C PHE A 51 20.45 8.55 0.72
N ILE A 52 20.57 7.79 -0.37
CA ILE A 52 19.45 7.08 -0.99
C ILE A 52 19.47 5.61 -0.57
N TYR A 53 18.34 5.13 -0.08
CA TYR A 53 18.16 3.75 0.34
C TYR A 53 16.75 3.26 0.01
N ALA A 54 16.56 1.95 0.01
CA ALA A 54 15.30 1.31 -0.35
C ALA A 54 14.78 0.45 0.79
N LYS A 55 13.45 0.33 0.88
CA LYS A 55 12.76 -0.73 1.62
C LYS A 55 11.96 -1.58 0.64
N SER A 56 12.09 -2.90 0.72
CA SER A 56 11.31 -3.82 -0.12
C SER A 56 9.82 -3.77 0.24
N LEU A 57 8.97 -3.77 -0.78
CA LEU A 57 7.51 -3.96 -0.67
C LEU A 57 7.07 -5.33 -1.19
N GLY A 58 8.01 -6.20 -1.59
CA GLY A 58 7.74 -7.47 -2.28
C GLY A 58 7.64 -7.33 -3.80
N ASN A 59 7.73 -8.46 -4.53
CA ASN A 59 7.61 -8.52 -6.01
C ASN A 59 8.50 -7.50 -6.75
N ASN A 60 9.76 -7.36 -6.30
CA ASN A 60 10.74 -6.38 -6.79
C ASN A 60 10.32 -4.89 -6.70
N MET A 61 9.20 -4.60 -6.04
CA MET A 61 8.78 -3.24 -5.75
C MET A 61 9.52 -2.74 -4.51
N GLN A 62 10.04 -1.52 -4.61
CA GLN A 62 10.83 -0.89 -3.57
C GLN A 62 10.30 0.50 -3.29
N ARG A 63 10.20 0.84 -2.01
CA ARG A 63 9.98 2.22 -1.57
C ARG A 63 11.33 2.89 -1.37
N ILE A 64 11.57 3.96 -2.12
CA ILE A 64 12.84 4.67 -2.13
C ILE A 64 12.76 5.87 -1.20
N TYR A 65 13.79 6.02 -0.39
CA TYR A 65 13.94 7.08 0.60
C TYR A 65 15.22 7.86 0.37
N MET A 66 15.22 9.11 0.81
CA MET A 66 16.39 9.97 0.90
C MET A 66 16.49 10.50 2.33
N GLY A 67 17.50 10.04 3.06
CA GLY A 67 17.71 10.43 4.47
C GLY A 67 18.92 11.33 4.68
N GLY A 68 19.09 11.76 5.92
CA GLY A 68 20.21 12.60 6.37
C GLY A 68 19.80 13.94 6.99
N TYR A 69 18.52 14.14 7.31
CA TYR A 69 18.00 15.41 7.80
C TYR A 69 17.61 15.32 9.28
N THR A 70 18.05 16.31 10.06
CA THR A 70 17.68 16.48 11.47
C THR A 70 16.63 17.57 11.66
N LYS A 71 16.32 18.34 10.60
CA LYS A 71 15.33 19.42 10.60
C LYS A 71 14.21 19.13 9.58
N PRO A 72 12.93 19.27 9.97
CA PRO A 72 11.81 19.01 9.08
C PRO A 72 11.76 20.00 7.90
N GLU A 73 12.07 21.27 8.16
CA GLU A 73 12.07 22.34 7.15
C GLU A 73 13.08 22.07 6.03
N GLU A 74 14.28 21.58 6.40
CA GLU A 74 15.31 21.21 5.43
C GLU A 74 14.86 20.02 4.57
N ALA A 75 14.31 18.97 5.21
CA ALA A 75 13.76 17.83 4.48
C ALA A 75 12.64 18.27 3.53
N GLN A 76 11.78 19.20 3.94
CA GLN A 76 10.69 19.70 3.11
C GLN A 76 11.18 20.53 1.92
N GLN A 77 12.20 21.38 2.12
CA GLN A 77 12.83 22.12 1.02
C GLN A 77 13.40 21.16 -0.03
N ILE A 78 14.09 20.10 0.40
CA ILE A 78 14.60 19.10 -0.55
C ILE A 78 13.46 18.30 -1.19
N ALA A 79 12.40 17.95 -0.47
CA ALA A 79 11.23 17.28 -1.05
C ALA A 79 10.63 18.12 -2.20
N ASN A 80 10.48 19.43 -2.00
CA ASN A 80 10.03 20.35 -3.05
C ASN A 80 11.00 20.36 -4.25
N VAL A 81 12.32 20.37 -4.01
CA VAL A 81 13.33 20.25 -5.10
C VAL A 81 13.16 18.94 -5.86
N LEU A 82 12.94 17.81 -5.17
CA LEU A 82 12.72 16.51 -5.81
C LEU A 82 11.44 16.51 -6.67
N GLN A 83 10.36 17.14 -6.20
CA GLN A 83 9.12 17.30 -6.97
C GLN A 83 9.36 18.05 -8.28
N THR A 84 10.10 19.17 -8.25
CA THR A 84 10.47 19.92 -9.49
C THR A 84 11.34 19.09 -10.45
N ARG A 85 12.11 18.13 -9.92
CA ARG A 85 12.92 17.17 -10.68
C ARG A 85 12.13 15.95 -11.16
N GLY A 86 10.82 15.92 -10.94
CA GLY A 86 9.90 14.89 -11.46
C GLY A 86 9.56 13.77 -10.48
N TYR A 87 10.05 13.83 -9.25
CA TYR A 87 9.67 12.93 -8.17
C TYR A 87 8.46 13.50 -7.42
N GLN A 88 7.30 13.53 -8.08
CA GLN A 88 6.09 14.20 -7.58
C GLN A 88 5.56 13.63 -6.25
N ASP A 89 5.85 12.36 -5.95
CA ASP A 89 5.45 11.73 -4.67
C ASP A 89 6.41 12.01 -3.51
N ALA A 90 7.44 12.84 -3.75
CA ALA A 90 8.43 13.15 -2.74
C ALA A 90 7.76 13.83 -1.53
N THR A 91 7.78 13.16 -0.39
CA THR A 91 7.09 13.56 0.84
C THR A 91 7.97 13.33 2.06
N VAL A 92 7.94 14.25 3.02
CA VAL A 92 8.71 14.12 4.25
C VAL A 92 8.01 13.14 5.19
N THR A 93 8.81 12.26 5.79
CA THR A 93 8.38 11.31 6.81
C THR A 93 9.31 11.41 8.01
N GLN A 94 8.76 11.24 9.21
CA GLN A 94 9.52 11.24 10.45
C GLN A 94 9.75 9.79 10.91
N HIS A 95 10.99 9.46 11.26
CA HIS A 95 11.29 8.16 11.87
C HIS A 95 10.81 8.11 13.31
N LYS A 96 10.22 6.97 13.68
CA LYS A 96 9.75 6.69 15.04
C LYS A 96 10.90 6.11 15.89
N ALA A 97 11.88 6.95 16.23
CA ALA A 97 13.06 6.54 16.99
C ALA A 97 12.71 5.88 18.34
N HIS A 98 11.63 6.32 19.00
CA HIS A 98 11.10 5.75 20.25
C HIS A 98 10.70 4.26 20.17
N LEU A 99 10.54 3.69 18.97
CA LEU A 99 10.23 2.25 18.80
C LEU A 99 11.49 1.37 18.75
N GLY A 100 12.68 1.98 18.70
CA GLY A 100 13.93 1.25 18.62
C GLY A 100 14.62 1.03 19.96
N GLN A 101 15.64 0.20 19.94
CA GLN A 101 16.49 -0.14 21.08
C GLN A 101 17.94 0.25 20.77
N GLU A 102 18.69 0.60 21.80
CA GLU A 102 20.12 0.80 21.69
C GLU A 102 20.84 -0.53 21.44
N VAL A 103 21.65 -0.59 20.39
CA VAL A 103 22.48 -1.73 20.02
C VAL A 103 23.94 -1.33 19.91
N ILE A 104 24.84 -2.25 20.27
CA ILE A 104 26.29 -2.02 20.23
C ILE A 104 26.82 -2.47 18.87
N MET A 105 27.40 -1.53 18.14
CA MET A 105 27.89 -1.73 16.78
C MET A 105 29.38 -1.36 16.71
N VAL A 106 30.03 -1.72 15.60
CA VAL A 106 31.31 -1.12 15.23
C VAL A 106 31.10 -0.23 14.02
N GLN A 107 31.42 1.07 14.15
CA GLN A 107 31.46 1.99 13.03
C GLN A 107 32.79 1.82 12.29
N LEU A 108 32.75 1.58 10.98
CA LEU A 108 33.91 1.37 10.12
C LEU A 108 34.41 2.67 9.48
N ALA A 109 33.48 3.58 9.14
CA ALA A 109 33.79 4.85 8.51
C ALA A 109 32.64 5.85 8.63
N THR A 110 32.95 7.13 8.37
CA THR A 110 31.97 8.20 8.12
C THR A 110 32.25 8.79 6.74
N LYS A 111 31.19 9.00 5.96
CA LYS A 111 31.24 9.61 4.63
C LYS A 111 30.26 10.78 4.56
N GLN A 112 30.52 11.72 3.66
CA GLN A 112 29.55 12.76 3.36
C GLN A 112 28.50 12.25 2.36
N VAL A 113 27.27 12.74 2.46
CA VAL A 113 26.24 12.50 1.44
C VAL A 113 26.77 12.90 0.06
N GLY A 114 26.45 12.11 -0.97
CA GLY A 114 26.90 12.30 -2.34
C GLY A 114 28.32 11.79 -2.62
N GLN A 115 29.11 11.46 -1.61
CA GLN A 115 30.42 10.83 -1.80
C GLN A 115 30.24 9.37 -2.24
N ALA A 116 31.00 8.93 -3.26
CA ALA A 116 31.02 7.54 -3.66
C ALA A 116 31.53 6.64 -2.51
N ILE A 117 30.84 5.52 -2.28
CA ILE A 117 31.19 4.54 -1.26
C ILE A 117 31.54 3.23 -1.95
N ASP A 118 32.76 2.73 -1.72
CA ASP A 118 33.18 1.41 -2.17
C ASP A 118 32.59 0.34 -1.25
N TRP A 119 31.36 -0.07 -1.54
CA TRP A 119 30.66 -1.08 -0.75
C TRP A 119 31.38 -2.42 -0.73
N ALA A 120 32.10 -2.79 -1.80
CA ALA A 120 32.84 -4.04 -1.87
C ALA A 120 34.00 -4.07 -0.87
N ALA A 121 34.68 -2.93 -0.65
CA ALA A 121 35.70 -2.81 0.38
C ALA A 121 35.13 -3.02 1.79
N TYR A 122 33.96 -2.44 2.09
CA TYR A 122 33.33 -2.57 3.40
C TYR A 122 32.65 -3.93 3.64
N ALA A 123 32.14 -4.58 2.58
CA ALA A 123 31.42 -5.85 2.69
C ALA A 123 32.26 -6.99 3.29
N LYS A 124 33.60 -6.86 3.26
CA LYS A 124 34.54 -7.77 3.95
C LYS A 124 34.33 -7.82 5.46
N ALA A 125 33.73 -6.77 6.04
CA ALA A 125 33.40 -6.68 7.47
C ALA A 125 32.06 -7.34 7.83
N GLY A 126 31.39 -8.03 6.89
CA GLY A 126 30.10 -8.71 7.10
C GLY A 126 28.90 -7.84 6.74
N THR A 127 27.75 -8.11 7.38
CA THR A 127 26.52 -7.34 7.17
C THR A 127 26.73 -5.88 7.52
N LEU A 128 26.41 -5.00 6.57
CA LEU A 128 26.60 -3.57 6.69
C LEU A 128 25.29 -2.86 6.98
N TYR A 129 25.37 -1.85 7.84
CA TYR A 129 24.30 -0.93 8.12
C TYR A 129 24.79 0.49 7.89
N VAL A 130 23.86 1.39 7.59
CA VAL A 130 24.12 2.83 7.64
C VAL A 130 23.24 3.50 8.68
N TYR A 131 23.83 4.47 9.34
CA TYR A 131 23.16 5.44 10.19
C TYR A 131 23.37 6.83 9.60
N LEU A 132 22.28 7.57 9.45
CA LEU A 132 22.27 8.88 8.81
C LEU A 132 22.16 9.96 9.88
N ASP A 133 23.11 10.89 9.86
CA ASP A 133 23.21 11.95 10.86
C ASP A 133 23.70 13.22 10.19
N ASN A 134 22.81 14.20 10.03
CA ASN A 134 23.12 15.54 9.49
C ASN A 134 24.05 15.51 8.25
N LYS A 135 23.57 14.99 7.13
CA LYS A 135 24.31 14.81 5.86
C LYS A 135 25.57 13.94 5.92
N THR A 136 25.77 13.21 7.01
CA THR A 136 26.80 12.18 7.10
C THR A 136 26.19 10.78 7.05
N VAL A 137 26.95 9.87 6.44
CA VAL A 137 26.65 8.44 6.34
C VAL A 137 27.67 7.72 7.19
N LYS A 138 27.25 7.22 8.35
CA LYS A 138 28.07 6.36 9.21
C LYS A 138 27.87 4.92 8.75
N ILE A 139 28.95 4.22 8.42
CA ILE A 139 28.93 2.82 7.96
C ILE A 139 29.24 1.95 9.17
N LEU A 140 28.34 1.03 9.52
CA LEU A 140 28.42 0.19 10.71
C LEU A 140 28.33 -1.30 10.34
N THR A 141 28.80 -2.16 11.24
CA THR A 141 28.68 -3.61 11.13
C THR A 141 28.45 -4.25 12.51
N GLY A 142 27.85 -5.44 12.47
CA GLY A 142 27.60 -6.31 13.62
C GLY A 142 26.39 -5.90 14.44
N ASN A 143 26.11 -6.65 15.50
CA ASN A 143 25.25 -6.31 16.63
C ASN A 143 25.80 -7.11 17.81
N PHE A 144 26.58 -6.47 18.67
CA PHE A 144 27.40 -7.16 19.65
C PHE A 144 26.71 -7.23 21.01
N PRO A 145 26.79 -8.36 21.72
CA PRO A 145 26.13 -8.52 23.02
C PRO A 145 26.78 -7.69 24.13
N SER A 146 28.01 -7.20 23.94
CA SER A 146 28.70 -6.33 24.90
C SER A 146 29.77 -5.45 24.24
N SER A 147 30.12 -4.35 24.91
CA SER A 147 31.18 -3.44 24.47
C SER A 147 32.56 -4.13 24.43
N SER A 148 32.81 -5.12 25.29
CA SER A 148 34.07 -5.88 25.29
C SER A 148 34.24 -6.72 24.03
N VAL A 149 33.17 -7.41 23.61
CA VAL A 149 33.15 -8.18 22.35
C VAL A 149 33.29 -7.24 21.15
N ALA A 150 32.55 -6.11 21.15
CA ALA A 150 32.64 -5.10 20.10
C ALA A 150 34.05 -4.49 19.99
N GLN A 151 34.71 -4.24 21.13
CA GLN A 151 36.06 -3.66 21.16
C GLN A 151 37.10 -4.64 20.60
N SER A 152 36.99 -5.92 20.97
CA SER A 152 37.85 -6.97 20.42
C SER A 152 37.71 -7.06 18.90
N ARG A 153 36.47 -6.99 18.40
CA ARG A 153 36.19 -7.01 16.96
C ARG A 153 36.63 -5.72 16.25
N SER A 154 36.45 -4.56 16.88
CA SER A 154 36.95 -3.27 16.36
C SER A 154 38.47 -3.28 16.18
N ASN A 155 39.21 -3.82 17.15
CA ASN A 155 40.67 -3.99 17.05
C ASN A 155 41.05 -4.91 15.89
N GLN A 156 40.31 -5.99 15.66
CA GLN A 156 40.49 -6.87 14.51
C GLN A 156 40.25 -6.13 13.19
N TYR A 157 39.14 -5.38 13.05
CA TYR A 157 38.86 -4.61 11.83
C TYR A 157 39.96 -3.57 11.53
N ARG A 158 40.57 -2.94 12.54
CA ARG A 158 41.73 -2.05 12.30
C ARG A 158 42.93 -2.79 11.69
N LYS A 159 43.21 -4.02 12.16
CA LYS A 159 44.26 -4.88 11.60
C LYS A 159 43.96 -5.31 10.16
N GLU A 160 42.68 -5.46 9.82
CA GLU A 160 42.19 -5.82 8.48
C GLU A 160 42.10 -4.62 7.51
N GLY A 161 42.48 -3.42 7.96
CA GLY A 161 42.57 -2.22 7.12
C GLY A 161 41.51 -1.15 7.39
N PHE A 162 40.53 -1.41 8.27
CA PHE A 162 39.53 -0.41 8.69
C PHE A 162 40.08 0.46 9.83
N GLN A 163 41.08 1.29 9.54
CA GLN A 163 41.80 2.08 10.56
C GLN A 163 40.87 2.97 11.41
N GLY A 164 39.74 3.41 10.85
CA GLY A 164 38.72 4.20 11.55
C GLY A 164 37.71 3.37 12.36
N ALA A 165 37.91 2.07 12.56
CA ALA A 165 36.95 1.24 13.26
C ALA A 165 36.87 1.60 14.76
N PHE A 166 35.68 1.84 15.31
CA PHE A 166 35.47 2.03 16.76
C PHE A 166 34.07 1.58 17.20
N VAL A 167 33.94 1.27 18.50
CA VAL A 167 32.68 0.83 19.11
C VAL A 167 31.75 2.02 19.30
N THR A 168 30.48 1.86 18.92
CA THR A 168 29.44 2.88 19.12
C THR A 168 28.13 2.21 19.52
N THR A 169 27.29 2.96 20.24
CA THR A 169 25.90 2.59 20.50
C THR A 169 25.00 3.40 19.57
N VAL A 170 24.00 2.75 18.97
CA VAL A 170 23.04 3.40 18.06
C VAL A 170 21.65 2.82 18.28
N ASN A 171 20.62 3.62 17.99
CA ASN A 171 19.24 3.15 18.00
C ASN A 171 18.96 2.35 16.72
N ASN A 172 18.57 1.08 16.86
CA ASN A 172 18.37 0.17 15.74
C ASN A 172 17.20 0.56 14.80
N ALA A 173 16.22 1.35 15.25
CA ALA A 173 15.14 1.85 14.39
C ALA A 173 15.64 2.86 13.34
N LEU A 174 16.84 3.42 13.55
CA LEU A 174 17.48 4.37 12.64
C LEU A 174 18.52 3.72 11.72
N LEU A 175 18.75 2.41 11.87
CA LEU A 175 19.66 1.66 11.01
C LEU A 175 18.98 1.29 9.69
N HIS A 176 19.74 1.39 8.61
CA HIS A 176 19.34 0.87 7.30
C HIS A 176 20.36 -0.15 6.84
N GLU A 177 19.91 -1.39 6.64
CA GLU A 177 20.75 -2.45 6.12
C GLU A 177 21.12 -2.16 4.65
N ILE A 178 22.38 -2.36 4.31
CA ILE A 178 22.89 -2.20 2.95
C ILE A 178 22.66 -3.50 2.18
N GLY A 179 21.78 -3.43 1.18
CA GLY A 179 21.41 -4.56 0.34
C GLY A 179 21.66 -4.34 -1.15
N VAL A 180 21.05 -5.20 -1.96
CA VAL A 180 21.17 -5.25 -3.43
C VAL A 180 20.95 -3.89 -4.09
N PHE A 181 20.03 -3.08 -3.56
CA PHE A 181 19.76 -1.74 -4.07
C PHE A 181 21.01 -0.85 -4.10
N ASN A 182 21.83 -0.91 -3.05
CA ASN A 182 23.02 -0.07 -2.87
C ASN A 182 24.26 -0.66 -3.56
N THR A 183 24.40 -1.99 -3.54
CA THR A 183 25.62 -2.69 -3.99
C THR A 183 25.52 -3.21 -5.42
N GLY A 184 24.31 -3.36 -5.97
CA GLY A 184 24.05 -4.07 -7.22
C GLY A 184 24.30 -5.58 -7.16
N GLN A 185 24.59 -6.13 -5.98
CA GLN A 185 24.94 -7.53 -5.74
C GLN A 185 24.18 -8.09 -4.53
N LEU A 186 23.86 -9.38 -4.55
CA LEU A 186 23.31 -10.07 -3.37
C LEU A 186 24.26 -9.86 -2.16
N PRO A 187 23.72 -9.55 -0.96
CA PRO A 187 24.55 -9.40 0.23
C PRO A 187 25.41 -10.66 0.44
N PRO A 188 26.67 -10.53 0.89
CA PRO A 188 27.42 -11.68 1.37
C PRO A 188 26.60 -12.39 2.45
N GLN A 189 26.48 -13.71 2.35
CA GLN A 189 25.81 -14.46 3.41
C GLN A 189 26.54 -14.25 4.75
N PRO A 190 25.81 -14.22 5.88
CA PRO A 190 26.40 -14.03 7.19
C PRO A 190 27.55 -15.01 7.41
N ILE A 191 28.73 -14.51 7.80
CA ILE A 191 29.76 -15.36 8.38
C ILE A 191 29.19 -15.87 9.72
N PRO A 192 29.09 -17.19 9.94
CA PRO A 192 28.58 -17.72 11.20
C PRO A 192 29.38 -17.13 12.37
N ALA A 193 28.67 -16.61 13.37
CA ALA A 193 29.29 -16.28 14.65
C ALA A 193 29.92 -17.56 15.25
N PRO A 194 31.06 -17.47 15.96
CA PRO A 194 31.62 -18.63 16.63
C PRO A 194 30.61 -19.16 17.67
N GLU A 195 30.11 -20.36 17.42
CA GLU A 195 29.32 -21.14 18.36
C GLU A 195 30.15 -21.37 19.63
N ASN A 196 29.63 -20.90 20.75
CA ASN A 196 29.88 -21.50 22.05
C ASN A 196 28.78 -21.08 23.01
N SER A 197 27.84 -21.97 23.25
CA SER A 197 27.27 -22.25 24.59
C SER A 197 26.38 -23.48 24.52
N THR A 198 26.92 -24.57 25.04
CA THR A 198 26.25 -25.82 25.39
C THR A 198 25.03 -25.60 26.28
N THR A 199 23.93 -26.24 25.87
CA THR A 199 22.90 -26.96 26.65
C THR A 199 22.61 -26.54 28.09
N ASP A 200 21.33 -26.30 28.39
CA ASP A 200 20.67 -27.14 29.40
C ASP A 200 19.17 -27.33 29.12
N ASN A 201 18.76 -28.60 29.15
CA ASN A 201 17.39 -29.07 29.00
C ASN A 201 16.76 -29.20 30.39
N SER A 202 15.60 -28.59 30.61
CA SER A 202 14.61 -29.19 31.50
C SER A 202 13.22 -28.69 31.12
N GLY A 203 12.40 -29.63 30.66
CA GLY A 203 11.00 -29.37 30.38
C GLY A 203 10.18 -29.37 31.66
N ASP A 204 9.05 -28.67 31.63
CA ASP A 204 7.85 -29.23 32.20
C ASP A 204 6.60 -28.67 31.52
N LYS A 205 5.73 -29.59 31.10
CA LYS A 205 4.46 -29.32 30.42
C LYS A 205 3.40 -28.98 31.46
N LYS A 206 2.65 -27.90 31.26
CA LYS A 206 1.33 -27.68 31.90
C LYS A 206 0.31 -27.31 30.84
N GLY A 207 -0.71 -28.16 30.71
CA GLY A 207 -1.83 -27.99 29.77
C GLY A 207 -2.81 -26.89 30.21
N PRO A 208 -3.70 -26.44 29.30
CA PRO A 208 -4.73 -25.46 29.63
C PRO A 208 -5.98 -26.14 30.22
N PRO A 209 -6.62 -25.56 31.25
CA PRO A 209 -7.92 -26.01 31.72
C PRO A 209 -9.05 -25.43 30.87
N THR A 210 -9.98 -26.32 30.52
CA THR A 210 -11.32 -26.05 29.99
C THR A 210 -12.17 -25.34 31.06
N GLY A 211 -12.90 -24.30 30.66
CA GLY A 211 -13.84 -23.57 31.52
C GLY A 211 -14.97 -22.98 30.69
N GLU A 212 -16.07 -23.72 30.64
CA GLU A 212 -17.36 -23.35 30.08
C GLU A 212 -18.08 -22.38 31.03
N VAL A 213 -18.40 -21.16 30.58
CA VAL A 213 -19.29 -20.23 31.31
C VAL A 213 -20.17 -19.47 30.31
N LEU A 214 -21.45 -19.86 30.22
CA LEU A 214 -22.54 -19.04 29.71
C LEU A 214 -22.80 -17.84 30.64
N PRO A 215 -23.17 -16.67 30.10
CA PRO A 215 -24.32 -15.98 30.71
C PRO A 215 -25.28 -15.27 29.73
N LYS A 216 -26.57 -15.60 29.93
CA LYS A 216 -27.77 -14.75 30.09
C LYS A 216 -28.12 -13.67 29.04
N GLU A 217 -29.17 -14.00 28.29
CA GLU A 217 -30.43 -13.26 28.07
C GLU A 217 -30.55 -11.87 28.70
N TYR A 218 -30.77 -10.85 27.86
CA TYR A 218 -31.25 -9.52 28.25
C TYR A 218 -32.30 -9.00 27.25
N GLY A 219 -33.55 -8.95 27.74
CA GLY A 219 -34.37 -7.74 27.88
C GLY A 219 -34.54 -6.79 26.69
N ASN A 220 -35.76 -6.77 26.17
CA ASN A 220 -36.35 -5.67 25.39
C ASN A 220 -36.28 -4.34 26.16
N GLU A 221 -35.63 -3.32 25.60
CA GLU A 221 -35.97 -1.92 25.87
C GLU A 221 -36.02 -1.13 24.56
N SER A 222 -37.20 -0.57 24.28
CA SER A 222 -37.44 0.37 23.20
C SER A 222 -36.68 1.66 23.47
N SER A 223 -35.87 2.11 22.51
CA SER A 223 -35.27 3.44 22.51
C SER A 223 -35.87 4.30 21.41
N VAL A 224 -36.36 5.46 21.85
CA VAL A 224 -36.96 6.56 21.10
C VAL A 224 -35.97 7.11 20.07
N ILE A 225 -36.39 7.24 18.81
CA ILE A 225 -35.56 7.77 17.71
C ILE A 225 -35.77 9.29 17.58
N PRO A 226 -34.72 10.14 17.67
CA PRO A 226 -34.80 11.53 17.26
C PRO A 226 -34.83 11.64 15.73
N ASN A 227 -35.83 12.36 15.24
CA ASN A 227 -36.10 12.57 13.82
C ASN A 227 -35.11 13.61 13.26
N THR A 228 -34.11 13.15 12.50
CA THR A 228 -33.28 14.04 11.66
C THR A 228 -33.25 13.46 10.26
N SER A 229 -34.04 14.06 9.37
CA SER A 229 -34.05 13.75 7.94
C SER A 229 -32.70 14.17 7.34
N TYR A 230 -31.84 13.20 7.07
CA TYR A 230 -30.57 13.40 6.40
C TYR A 230 -30.80 13.19 4.91
N ILE A 231 -31.01 14.28 4.15
CA ILE A 231 -30.91 14.24 2.69
C ILE A 231 -29.42 14.41 2.37
N PRO A 232 -28.70 13.40 1.84
CA PRO A 232 -27.31 13.59 1.43
C PRO A 232 -27.25 14.43 0.16
N ALA A 233 -26.27 15.35 0.16
CA ALA A 233 -25.92 16.24 -0.93
C ALA A 233 -25.78 15.56 -2.30
N GLU A 234 -26.12 16.32 -3.34
CA GLU A 234 -25.80 16.05 -4.73
C GLU A 234 -24.31 15.71 -4.87
N TYR A 235 -24.00 14.55 -5.46
CA TYR A 235 -22.64 14.04 -5.55
C TYR A 235 -22.09 14.30 -6.95
N GLU A 236 -20.99 15.06 -7.04
CA GLU A 236 -20.19 15.12 -8.26
C GLU A 236 -19.49 13.77 -8.43
N ALA A 237 -19.60 13.17 -9.62
CA ALA A 237 -18.87 11.96 -9.95
C ALA A 237 -17.36 12.22 -9.78
N LEU A 238 -16.68 11.36 -9.01
CA LEU A 238 -15.22 11.40 -8.85
C LEU A 238 -14.55 11.10 -10.20
N SER A 239 -14.28 12.13 -10.99
CA SER A 239 -13.46 11.98 -12.19
C SER A 239 -12.00 11.76 -11.77
N ILE A 240 -11.52 10.53 -11.93
CA ILE A 240 -10.10 10.23 -11.72
C ILE A 240 -9.34 10.78 -12.94
N VAL A 241 -8.63 11.90 -12.73
CA VAL A 241 -7.78 12.48 -13.77
C VAL A 241 -6.68 11.50 -14.16
N LYS A 242 -6.56 11.22 -15.47
CA LYS A 242 -5.48 10.39 -16.00
C LYS A 242 -4.12 10.98 -15.60
N PRO A 243 -3.26 10.23 -14.88
CA PRO A 243 -1.99 10.74 -14.43
C PRO A 243 -1.09 11.02 -15.62
N THR A 244 -0.38 12.16 -15.58
CA THR A 244 0.62 12.46 -16.59
C THR A 244 1.84 11.57 -16.40
N ILE A 245 2.33 10.96 -17.48
CA ILE A 245 3.51 10.10 -17.43
C ILE A 245 4.74 10.94 -17.04
N ARG A 246 5.44 10.52 -15.99
CA ARG A 246 6.65 11.20 -15.49
C ARG A 246 7.83 10.97 -16.43
N VAL A 247 8.26 12.02 -17.13
CA VAL A 247 9.32 11.92 -18.14
C VAL A 247 10.73 12.02 -17.57
N LYS A 248 10.90 12.66 -16.40
CA LYS A 248 12.22 12.98 -15.81
C LYS A 248 12.85 11.84 -15.00
N PRO A 249 12.12 11.02 -14.23
CA PRO A 249 12.73 9.90 -13.51
C PRO A 249 13.01 8.71 -14.43
N LYS A 250 14.18 8.09 -14.27
CA LYS A 250 14.46 6.77 -14.87
C LYS A 250 13.58 5.70 -14.24
N ARG A 251 13.06 4.79 -15.06
CA ARG A 251 12.19 3.69 -14.63
C ARG A 251 12.49 2.42 -15.41
N THR A 252 12.58 1.29 -14.71
CA THR A 252 12.74 -0.03 -15.36
C THR A 252 11.58 -0.31 -16.31
N SER A 253 10.34 0.04 -15.95
CA SER A 253 9.18 -0.12 -16.86
C SER A 253 9.32 0.67 -18.17
N ALA A 254 10.01 1.81 -18.16
CA ALA A 254 10.32 2.55 -19.38
C ALA A 254 11.44 1.87 -20.19
N ILE A 255 12.44 1.25 -19.54
CA ILE A 255 13.47 0.43 -20.22
C ILE A 255 12.80 -0.76 -20.91
N GLU A 256 11.92 -1.47 -20.21
CA GLU A 256 11.21 -2.64 -20.75
C GLU A 256 10.34 -2.24 -21.96
N LEU A 257 9.59 -1.13 -21.83
CA LEU A 257 8.84 -0.59 -22.96
C LEU A 257 9.76 -0.23 -24.13
N GLN A 258 10.86 0.50 -23.90
CA GLN A 258 11.82 0.86 -24.95
C GLN A 258 12.41 -0.37 -25.63
N ARG A 259 12.66 -1.47 -24.91
CA ARG A 259 13.13 -2.73 -25.49
C ARG A 259 12.10 -3.33 -26.44
N VAL A 260 10.86 -3.44 -26.00
CA VAL A 260 9.76 -3.95 -26.85
C VAL A 260 9.57 -3.05 -28.07
N LEU A 261 9.55 -1.72 -27.92
CA LEU A 261 9.43 -0.79 -29.05
C LEU A 261 10.60 -0.90 -30.04
N LYS A 262 11.79 -1.25 -29.55
CA LYS A 262 12.98 -1.47 -30.38
C LYS A 262 12.92 -2.80 -31.13
N GLU A 263 12.44 -3.85 -30.48
CA GLU A 263 12.17 -5.15 -31.12
C GLU A 263 11.09 -5.01 -32.22
N LEU A 264 10.08 -4.18 -31.99
CA LEU A 264 9.04 -3.85 -32.96
C LEU A 264 9.48 -2.81 -34.01
N GLY A 265 10.70 -2.30 -33.93
CA GLY A 265 11.31 -1.44 -34.95
C GLY A 265 10.94 0.05 -34.91
N THR A 266 10.09 0.51 -34.00
CA THR A 266 9.69 1.94 -33.92
C THR A 266 10.58 2.79 -33.01
N TYR A 267 11.39 2.16 -32.16
CA TYR A 267 12.35 2.85 -31.29
C TYR A 267 13.80 2.53 -31.65
N THR A 268 14.53 3.52 -32.17
CA THR A 268 15.90 3.32 -32.67
C THR A 268 17.00 3.77 -31.69
N MET A 269 16.65 4.53 -30.65
CA MET A 269 17.60 5.11 -29.71
C MET A 269 18.11 4.10 -28.66
N SER A 270 18.98 4.55 -27.74
CA SER A 270 19.47 3.75 -26.62
C SER A 270 18.38 3.49 -25.58
N LEU A 271 18.48 2.35 -24.89
CA LEU A 271 17.62 2.01 -23.75
C LEU A 271 18.14 2.77 -22.51
N ASP A 272 17.48 3.87 -22.15
CA ASP A 272 17.94 4.79 -21.10
C ASP A 272 16.99 4.88 -19.90
N GLY A 273 15.78 4.32 -20.03
CA GLY A 273 14.76 4.28 -19.00
C GLY A 273 14.00 5.59 -18.78
N TYR A 274 14.17 6.58 -19.65
CA TYR A 274 13.36 7.80 -19.65
C TYR A 274 12.17 7.64 -20.59
N TYR A 275 10.95 7.95 -20.12
CA TYR A 275 9.81 8.10 -21.01
C TYR A 275 9.86 9.48 -21.69
N GLY A 276 10.86 9.69 -22.55
CA GLY A 276 11.08 10.93 -23.27
C GLY A 276 10.27 11.02 -24.57
N LYS A 277 10.48 12.11 -25.32
CA LYS A 277 9.80 12.35 -26.60
C LYS A 277 9.93 11.18 -27.58
N GLY A 278 11.11 10.58 -27.72
CA GLY A 278 11.30 9.46 -28.64
C GLY A 278 10.58 8.18 -28.21
N THR A 279 10.51 7.87 -26.92
CA THR A 279 9.69 6.74 -26.42
C THR A 279 8.21 7.00 -26.65
N GLN A 280 7.75 8.23 -26.39
CA GLN A 280 6.36 8.62 -26.66
C GLN A 280 6.01 8.52 -28.15
N THR A 281 6.88 8.99 -29.04
CA THR A 281 6.66 8.90 -30.50
C THR A 281 6.63 7.45 -30.97
N ALA A 282 7.59 6.62 -30.54
CA ALA A 282 7.64 5.21 -30.91
C ALA A 282 6.43 4.42 -30.40
N TYR A 283 5.93 4.74 -29.19
CA TYR A 283 4.72 4.15 -28.65
C TYR A 283 3.47 4.56 -29.44
N ALA A 284 3.30 5.85 -29.71
CA ALA A 284 2.18 6.37 -30.50
C ALA A 284 2.16 5.82 -31.94
N GLU A 285 3.32 5.48 -32.49
CA GLU A 285 3.42 4.78 -33.78
C GLU A 285 2.91 3.35 -33.67
N ILE A 286 3.36 2.61 -32.65
CA ILE A 286 2.92 1.23 -32.39
C ILE A 286 1.41 1.13 -32.11
N GLU A 287 0.83 2.08 -31.38
CA GLU A 287 -0.62 2.14 -31.17
C GLU A 287 -1.41 2.23 -32.49
N LYS A 288 -0.80 2.83 -33.52
CA LYS A 288 -1.41 3.04 -34.83
C LYS A 288 -1.07 1.98 -35.86
N SER A 289 0.02 1.24 -35.70
CA SER A 289 0.53 0.31 -36.73
C SER A 289 0.48 -1.15 -36.31
N HIS A 290 0.51 -1.45 -35.01
CA HIS A 290 0.63 -2.83 -34.53
C HIS A 290 -0.74 -3.53 -34.45
N PRO A 291 -1.01 -4.58 -35.26
CA PRO A 291 -2.34 -5.17 -35.39
C PRO A 291 -2.94 -5.67 -34.08
N GLN A 292 -2.11 -6.29 -33.22
CA GLN A 292 -2.58 -6.81 -31.94
C GLN A 292 -3.04 -5.70 -30.99
N ILE A 293 -2.38 -4.53 -31.01
CA ILE A 293 -2.73 -3.42 -30.13
C ILE A 293 -4.02 -2.76 -30.63
N GLN A 294 -4.15 -2.57 -31.95
CA GLN A 294 -5.38 -2.09 -32.56
C GLN A 294 -6.58 -3.01 -32.27
N LYS A 295 -6.39 -4.33 -32.39
CA LYS A 295 -7.42 -5.33 -32.08
C LYS A 295 -7.98 -5.11 -30.66
N TYR A 296 -7.12 -5.06 -29.64
CA TYR A 296 -7.60 -4.91 -28.26
C TYR A 296 -8.10 -3.50 -27.96
N ALA A 297 -7.54 -2.46 -28.58
CA ALA A 297 -8.09 -1.11 -28.47
C ALA A 297 -9.53 -1.05 -28.98
N LEU A 298 -9.80 -1.63 -30.16
CA LEU A 298 -11.14 -1.71 -30.75
C LEU A 298 -12.11 -2.57 -29.93
N LEU A 299 -11.68 -3.76 -29.49
CA LEU A 299 -12.49 -4.62 -28.62
C LEU A 299 -12.89 -3.88 -27.34
N SER A 300 -11.91 -3.22 -26.71
CA SER A 300 -12.14 -2.48 -25.48
C SER A 300 -13.08 -1.27 -25.66
N ALA A 301 -13.02 -0.60 -26.83
CA ALA A 301 -13.93 0.49 -27.16
C ALA A 301 -15.37 0.01 -27.36
N LYS A 302 -15.57 -1.13 -28.03
CA LYS A 302 -16.90 -1.75 -28.21
C LYS A 302 -17.49 -2.20 -26.88
N GLU A 303 -16.68 -2.79 -25.99
CA GLU A 303 -17.12 -3.21 -24.66
C GLU A 303 -17.59 -2.02 -23.81
N SER A 304 -16.88 -0.89 -23.83
CA SER A 304 -17.30 0.31 -23.11
C SER A 304 -18.60 0.91 -23.64
N GLN A 305 -18.82 0.87 -24.96
CA GLN A 305 -20.08 1.32 -25.54
C GLN A 305 -21.27 0.44 -25.15
N GLN A 306 -21.05 -0.86 -24.92
CA GLN A 306 -22.09 -1.79 -24.47
C GLN A 306 -22.34 -1.75 -22.95
N ALA A 307 -21.38 -1.29 -22.16
CA ALA A 307 -21.51 -1.13 -20.71
C ALA A 307 -22.16 0.20 -20.29
N ALA A 308 -22.23 1.19 -21.19
CA ALA A 308 -22.55 2.57 -20.83
C ALA A 308 -24.03 2.90 -20.60
N ASP A 309 -24.99 2.08 -21.05
CA ASP A 309 -26.41 2.38 -20.82
C ASP A 309 -27.19 1.13 -20.40
N ALA A 310 -27.52 1.04 -19.12
CA ALA A 310 -28.56 0.11 -18.68
C ALA A 310 -29.86 0.43 -19.43
N VAL A 311 -30.44 -0.55 -20.11
CA VAL A 311 -31.66 -0.35 -20.92
C VAL A 311 -32.75 0.30 -20.06
N PRO A 312 -33.33 1.45 -20.46
CA PRO A 312 -34.40 2.10 -19.72
C PRO A 312 -35.53 1.12 -19.35
N GLY A 313 -35.92 1.11 -18.08
CA GLY A 313 -36.93 0.19 -17.55
C GLY A 313 -36.40 -1.17 -17.08
N SER A 314 -35.12 -1.48 -17.26
CA SER A 314 -34.50 -2.70 -16.69
C SER A 314 -34.26 -2.57 -15.18
N LEU A 315 -34.05 -3.71 -14.50
CA LEU A 315 -33.64 -3.74 -13.10
C LEU A 315 -32.28 -3.03 -12.89
N GLN A 316 -31.33 -3.20 -13.81
CA GLN A 316 -30.03 -2.49 -13.75
C GLN A 316 -30.24 -0.97 -13.82
N TYR A 317 -31.12 -0.50 -14.72
CA TYR A 317 -31.43 0.92 -14.84
C TYR A 317 -32.01 1.48 -13.53
N ALA A 318 -32.92 0.74 -12.89
CA ALA A 318 -33.48 1.14 -11.60
C ALA A 318 -32.41 1.20 -10.49
N VAL A 319 -31.49 0.23 -10.46
CA VAL A 319 -30.36 0.18 -9.51
C VAL A 319 -29.41 1.37 -9.71
N ASN A 320 -29.03 1.66 -10.95
CA ASN A 320 -28.08 2.74 -11.28
C ASN A 320 -28.67 4.12 -10.96
N ASN A 321 -29.96 4.31 -11.23
CA ASN A 321 -30.62 5.61 -11.08
C ASN A 321 -31.25 5.85 -9.71
N LEU A 322 -31.21 4.89 -8.78
CA LEU A 322 -31.85 5.02 -7.46
C LEU A 322 -31.49 6.31 -6.70
N PRO A 323 -30.23 6.79 -6.68
CA PRO A 323 -29.88 8.05 -6.04
C PRO A 323 -30.54 9.29 -6.65
N ASN A 324 -30.70 9.29 -7.98
CA ASN A 324 -31.06 10.48 -8.77
C ASN A 324 -32.55 10.52 -9.11
N ASN A 325 -33.18 9.35 -9.23
CA ASN A 325 -34.60 9.21 -9.51
C ASN A 325 -35.23 8.10 -8.65
N PRO A 326 -35.29 8.29 -7.31
CA PRO A 326 -35.75 7.25 -6.40
C PRO A 326 -37.20 6.84 -6.64
N VAL A 327 -38.08 7.76 -7.03
CA VAL A 327 -39.50 7.46 -7.30
C VAL A 327 -39.63 6.47 -8.45
N GLN A 328 -38.96 6.72 -9.59
CA GLN A 328 -39.00 5.82 -10.73
C GLN A 328 -38.33 4.47 -10.41
N SER A 329 -37.19 4.50 -9.72
CA SER A 329 -36.48 3.28 -9.33
C SER A 329 -37.31 2.40 -8.40
N LEU A 330 -37.99 2.97 -7.40
CA LEU A 330 -38.86 2.22 -6.49
C LEU A 330 -40.09 1.61 -7.20
N GLN A 331 -40.66 2.32 -8.18
CA GLN A 331 -41.72 1.79 -9.03
C GLN A 331 -41.23 0.59 -9.83
N LEU A 332 -40.06 0.69 -10.47
CA LEU A 332 -39.45 -0.41 -11.21
C LEU A 332 -39.11 -1.58 -10.28
N PHE A 333 -38.53 -1.34 -9.10
CA PHE A 333 -38.28 -2.40 -8.12
C PHE A 333 -39.55 -3.07 -7.60
N SER A 334 -40.74 -2.49 -7.80
CA SER A 334 -42.00 -3.15 -7.43
C SER A 334 -42.49 -4.12 -8.51
N GLN A 335 -41.92 -4.04 -9.72
CA GLN A 335 -42.15 -4.98 -10.82
C GLN A 335 -41.20 -6.20 -10.75
N TYR A 336 -40.08 -6.07 -10.02
CA TYR A 336 -39.14 -7.15 -9.77
C TYR A 336 -39.26 -7.63 -8.32
N SER A 337 -39.43 -8.94 -8.11
CA SER A 337 -39.53 -9.52 -6.75
C SER A 337 -38.26 -10.21 -6.27
N GLY A 338 -37.15 -10.09 -7.01
CA GLY A 338 -35.90 -10.79 -6.69
C GLY A 338 -35.08 -10.12 -5.57
N PRO A 339 -34.09 -10.82 -5.01
CA PRO A 339 -33.28 -10.34 -3.88
C PRO A 339 -32.65 -8.95 -4.12
N ILE A 340 -32.16 -8.72 -5.34
CA ILE A 340 -31.53 -7.45 -5.72
C ILE A 340 -32.50 -6.27 -5.58
N SER A 341 -33.74 -6.41 -6.03
CA SER A 341 -34.74 -5.34 -5.88
C SER A 341 -35.02 -5.01 -4.40
N MET A 342 -35.05 -6.04 -3.54
CA MET A 342 -35.34 -5.88 -2.12
C MET A 342 -34.21 -5.18 -1.38
N ILE A 343 -32.96 -5.55 -1.63
CA ILE A 343 -31.80 -4.92 -0.98
C ILE A 343 -31.67 -3.44 -1.34
N TYR A 344 -32.02 -3.04 -2.56
CA TYR A 344 -31.98 -1.63 -2.96
C TYR A 344 -33.16 -0.82 -2.43
N LYS A 345 -34.36 -1.42 -2.29
CA LYS A 345 -35.45 -0.81 -1.52
C LYS A 345 -35.05 -0.61 -0.05
N ALA A 346 -34.45 -1.63 0.56
CA ALA A 346 -33.99 -1.58 1.95
C ALA A 346 -32.94 -0.49 2.15
N TYR A 347 -31.96 -0.39 1.24
CA TYR A 347 -30.99 0.69 1.24
C TYR A 347 -31.65 2.06 1.19
N HIS A 348 -32.60 2.26 0.27
CA HIS A 348 -33.28 3.54 0.13
C HIS A 348 -34.08 3.90 1.40
N PHE A 349 -34.82 2.95 1.97
CA PHE A 349 -35.57 3.17 3.21
C PHE A 349 -34.65 3.44 4.39
N PHE A 350 -33.54 2.72 4.52
CA PHE A 350 -32.57 2.99 5.56
C PHE A 350 -31.93 4.37 5.38
N ALA A 351 -31.52 4.72 4.16
CA ALA A 351 -30.87 5.99 3.87
C ALA A 351 -31.79 7.21 4.10
N THR A 352 -33.12 7.03 4.01
CA THR A 352 -34.10 8.12 4.15
C THR A 352 -34.73 8.20 5.55
N ALA A 353 -34.99 7.06 6.18
CA ALA A 353 -35.73 6.96 7.44
C ALA A 353 -34.96 6.25 8.57
N GLY A 354 -33.76 5.72 8.30
CA GLY A 354 -32.94 5.00 9.26
C GLY A 354 -33.39 3.54 9.50
N PRO A 355 -32.91 2.93 10.60
CA PRO A 355 -33.29 1.58 11.01
C PRO A 355 -34.82 1.42 11.13
N SER A 356 -35.38 0.38 10.50
CA SER A 356 -36.81 0.09 10.59
C SER A 356 -37.12 -1.39 10.43
N PHE A 357 -38.33 -1.79 10.84
CA PHE A 357 -38.83 -3.14 10.63
C PHE A 357 -38.87 -3.50 9.14
N ASP A 358 -39.27 -2.57 8.27
CA ASP A 358 -39.36 -2.80 6.83
C ASP A 358 -37.99 -3.04 6.21
N VAL A 359 -36.96 -2.31 6.66
CA VAL A 359 -35.57 -2.56 6.22
C VAL A 359 -35.13 -3.96 6.62
N ASN A 360 -35.37 -4.36 7.88
CA ASN A 360 -35.02 -5.68 8.37
C ASN A 360 -35.73 -6.78 7.57
N ASN A 361 -37.04 -6.61 7.33
CA ASN A 361 -37.84 -7.57 6.60
C ASN A 361 -37.36 -7.72 5.15
N LEU A 362 -37.12 -6.62 4.45
CA LEU A 362 -36.61 -6.62 3.07
C LEU A 362 -35.25 -7.31 2.98
N MET A 363 -34.30 -6.96 3.84
CA MET A 363 -32.95 -7.53 3.81
C MET A 363 -32.94 -9.01 4.17
N ASN A 364 -33.64 -9.43 5.24
CA ASN A 364 -33.66 -10.83 5.65
C ASN A 364 -34.39 -11.71 4.61
N THR A 365 -35.45 -11.19 3.99
CA THR A 365 -36.12 -11.88 2.87
C THR A 365 -35.18 -12.02 1.67
N ALA A 366 -34.44 -10.97 1.32
CA ALA A 366 -33.47 -11.01 0.23
C ALA A 366 -32.36 -12.03 0.49
N ILE A 367 -31.82 -12.07 1.71
CA ILE A 367 -30.80 -13.04 2.11
C ILE A 367 -31.34 -14.47 2.00
N ALA A 368 -32.52 -14.74 2.58
CA ALA A 368 -33.13 -16.07 2.53
C ALA A 368 -33.34 -16.54 1.08
N GLN A 369 -33.76 -15.65 0.18
CA GLN A 369 -33.93 -15.97 -1.23
C GLN A 369 -32.59 -16.16 -1.97
N ALA A 370 -31.61 -15.29 -1.78
CA ALA A 370 -30.34 -15.34 -2.50
C ALA A 370 -29.47 -16.54 -2.10
N PHE A 371 -29.62 -17.02 -0.88
CA PHE A 371 -28.87 -18.14 -0.32
C PHE A 371 -29.70 -19.42 -0.19
N ALA A 372 -30.89 -19.47 -0.80
CA ALA A 372 -31.73 -20.67 -0.80
C ALA A 372 -30.94 -21.89 -1.32
N GLY A 373 -30.85 -22.94 -0.50
CA GLY A 373 -30.12 -24.17 -0.82
C GLY A 373 -28.59 -24.07 -0.76
N LYS A 374 -28.02 -22.97 -0.23
CA LYS A 374 -26.57 -22.83 -0.07
C LYS A 374 -26.12 -23.19 1.33
N GLU A 375 -25.05 -23.97 1.42
CA GLU A 375 -24.42 -24.31 2.69
C GLU A 375 -23.74 -23.09 3.32
N ARG A 376 -23.65 -23.11 4.66
CA ARG A 376 -22.94 -22.10 5.43
C ARG A 376 -21.44 -22.15 5.11
N ASP A 377 -20.86 -20.99 4.80
CA ASP A 377 -19.41 -20.83 4.77
C ASP A 377 -18.89 -20.68 6.21
N PRO A 378 -18.13 -21.66 6.75
CA PRO A 378 -17.64 -21.63 8.12
C PRO A 378 -16.59 -20.54 8.36
N LEU A 379 -15.97 -20.00 7.29
CA LEU A 379 -14.98 -18.93 7.37
C LEU A 379 -15.62 -17.54 7.23
N SER A 380 -16.88 -17.47 6.80
CA SER A 380 -17.63 -16.22 6.68
C SER A 380 -18.13 -15.74 8.03
N ARG A 381 -17.89 -14.46 8.34
CA ARG A 381 -18.53 -13.76 9.48
C ARG A 381 -20.00 -13.44 9.23
N PHE A 382 -20.45 -13.55 7.98
CA PHE A 382 -21.83 -13.42 7.57
C PHE A 382 -22.51 -14.80 7.58
N ASP A 383 -23.62 -14.93 8.32
CA ASP A 383 -24.40 -16.16 8.45
C ASP A 383 -25.80 -15.99 7.84
N HIS A 384 -26.00 -16.48 6.63
CA HIS A 384 -27.26 -16.34 5.90
C HIS A 384 -28.44 -17.13 6.49
N HIS A 385 -28.24 -17.95 7.52
CA HIS A 385 -29.34 -18.59 8.26
C HIS A 385 -29.87 -17.72 9.40
N SER A 386 -29.16 -16.65 9.77
CA SER A 386 -29.55 -15.74 10.84
C SER A 386 -30.50 -14.65 10.33
N SER A 387 -31.34 -14.14 11.23
CA SER A 387 -32.13 -12.92 11.01
C SER A 387 -31.42 -11.73 11.64
N TYR A 388 -31.32 -10.63 10.90
CA TYR A 388 -30.57 -9.45 11.29
C TYR A 388 -31.47 -8.24 11.51
N ALA A 389 -31.15 -7.47 12.56
CA ALA A 389 -31.60 -6.10 12.70
C ALA A 389 -30.49 -5.17 12.20
N TYR A 390 -30.83 -4.25 11.29
CA TYR A 390 -29.88 -3.32 10.70
C TYR A 390 -29.93 -2.02 11.47
N ASN A 391 -28.89 -1.76 12.26
CA ASN A 391 -28.76 -0.52 13.05
C ASN A 391 -27.80 0.48 12.40
N THR A 392 -26.97 0.04 11.45
CA THR A 392 -26.00 0.87 10.75
C THR A 392 -26.10 0.63 9.24
N ILE A 393 -25.86 1.68 8.45
CA ILE A 393 -25.83 1.57 6.99
C ILE A 393 -24.66 0.67 6.54
N ASP A 394 -23.56 0.65 7.30
CA ASP A 394 -22.37 -0.14 6.98
C ASP A 394 -22.66 -1.66 7.01
N GLN A 395 -23.37 -2.12 8.03
CA GLN A 395 -23.83 -3.51 8.12
C GLN A 395 -24.78 -3.84 6.96
N LEU A 396 -25.71 -2.94 6.66
CA LEU A 396 -26.66 -3.12 5.55
C LEU A 396 -25.91 -3.26 4.22
N VAL A 397 -25.03 -2.31 3.88
CA VAL A 397 -24.24 -2.30 2.64
C VAL A 397 -23.36 -3.55 2.54
N THR A 398 -22.72 -3.97 3.64
CA THR A 398 -21.93 -5.21 3.66
C THR A 398 -22.79 -6.42 3.30
N HIS A 399 -23.99 -6.53 3.85
CA HIS A 399 -24.90 -7.64 3.53
C HIS A 399 -25.50 -7.52 2.11
N MET A 400 -25.70 -6.31 1.58
CA MET A 400 -26.07 -6.11 0.18
C MET A 400 -25.03 -6.73 -0.76
N LEU A 401 -23.74 -6.54 -0.47
CA LEU A 401 -22.65 -7.12 -1.27
C LEU A 401 -22.63 -8.65 -1.23
N HIS A 402 -22.93 -9.25 -0.07
CA HIS A 402 -23.09 -10.70 0.05
C HIS A 402 -24.26 -11.22 -0.81
N VAL A 403 -25.39 -10.51 -0.81
CA VAL A 403 -26.54 -10.85 -1.66
C VAL A 403 -26.20 -10.72 -3.15
N HIS A 404 -25.47 -9.68 -3.56
CA HIS A 404 -24.96 -9.56 -4.93
C HIS A 404 -24.09 -10.75 -5.33
N ALA A 405 -23.10 -11.07 -4.51
CA ALA A 405 -22.21 -12.21 -4.73
C ALA A 405 -22.98 -13.54 -4.85
N ALA A 406 -24.06 -13.70 -4.08
CA ALA A 406 -24.86 -14.92 -4.10
C ALA A 406 -25.81 -15.03 -5.30
N THR A 407 -26.22 -13.94 -5.93
CA THR A 407 -27.22 -13.95 -7.02
C THR A 407 -26.63 -14.17 -8.42
N GLY A 408 -25.36 -14.57 -8.51
CA GLY A 408 -24.74 -14.94 -9.79
C GLY A 408 -24.38 -13.77 -10.70
N ASN A 409 -24.25 -12.56 -10.14
CA ASN A 409 -23.68 -11.38 -10.82
C ASN A 409 -24.43 -10.88 -12.07
N ALA A 410 -25.71 -11.23 -12.24
CA ALA A 410 -26.53 -10.80 -13.38
C ALA A 410 -26.84 -9.29 -13.37
N ILE A 411 -26.84 -8.66 -12.20
CA ILE A 411 -26.96 -7.21 -12.01
C ILE A 411 -25.63 -6.72 -11.45
N GLN A 412 -25.11 -5.65 -12.03
CA GLN A 412 -23.90 -4.98 -11.58
C GLN A 412 -24.14 -4.19 -10.30
N VAL A 413 -23.16 -4.21 -9.40
CA VAL A 413 -23.12 -3.32 -8.24
C VAL A 413 -22.85 -1.90 -8.75
N PRO A 414 -23.73 -0.92 -8.49
CA PRO A 414 -23.66 0.39 -9.09
C PRO A 414 -22.59 1.24 -8.42
N CYS A 415 -22.06 2.17 -9.19
CA CYS A 415 -20.88 2.91 -8.78
C CYS A 415 -21.14 3.92 -7.67
N TRP A 416 -22.35 4.46 -7.61
CA TRP A 416 -22.75 5.32 -6.51
C TRP A 416 -22.65 4.61 -5.14
N LEU A 417 -22.76 3.27 -5.08
CA LEU A 417 -22.65 2.53 -3.82
C LEU A 417 -21.21 2.60 -3.29
N PHE A 418 -20.21 2.42 -4.16
CA PHE A 418 -18.79 2.56 -3.84
C PHE A 418 -18.43 4.02 -3.51
N GLN A 419 -19.02 4.97 -4.22
CA GLN A 419 -18.76 6.39 -3.98
C GLN A 419 -19.32 6.84 -2.61
N ARG A 420 -20.51 6.37 -2.23
CA ARG A 420 -21.16 6.73 -0.97
C ARG A 420 -20.61 5.97 0.25
N HIS A 421 -20.11 4.75 0.04
CA HIS A 421 -19.73 3.82 1.11
C HIS A 421 -18.32 3.26 0.93
N SER A 422 -17.38 4.09 0.46
CA SER A 422 -16.04 3.66 0.03
C SER A 422 -15.27 2.87 1.10
N LYS A 423 -15.30 3.33 2.35
CA LYS A 423 -14.68 2.63 3.49
C LYS A 423 -15.28 1.23 3.68
N THR A 424 -16.60 1.17 3.84
CA THR A 424 -17.34 -0.07 4.12
C THR A 424 -17.19 -1.09 3.00
N VAL A 425 -17.28 -0.64 1.74
CA VAL A 425 -17.10 -1.52 0.60
C VAL A 425 -15.66 -2.02 0.52
N THR A 426 -14.65 -1.16 0.75
CA THR A 426 -13.24 -1.58 0.79
C THR A 426 -12.98 -2.63 1.86
N GLU A 427 -13.46 -2.39 3.09
CA GLU A 427 -13.37 -3.35 4.20
C GLU A 427 -14.08 -4.67 3.87
N ALA A 428 -15.23 -4.61 3.19
CA ALA A 428 -15.93 -5.81 2.74
C ALA A 428 -15.10 -6.67 1.77
N TYR A 429 -14.34 -6.06 0.85
CA TYR A 429 -13.45 -6.80 -0.05
C TYR A 429 -12.20 -7.36 0.65
N GLU A 430 -11.61 -6.61 1.58
CA GLU A 430 -10.38 -7.02 2.26
C GLU A 430 -10.60 -8.14 3.29
N PHE A 431 -11.73 -8.09 4.00
CA PHE A 431 -11.96 -8.96 5.17
C PHE A 431 -12.92 -10.12 4.93
N TYR A 432 -13.64 -10.16 3.81
CA TYR A 432 -14.64 -11.21 3.54
C TYR A 432 -14.26 -12.02 2.29
N PRO A 433 -13.66 -13.21 2.47
CA PRO A 433 -13.22 -14.06 1.37
C PRO A 433 -14.35 -14.46 0.41
N SER A 434 -15.59 -14.59 0.89
CA SER A 434 -16.76 -14.94 0.09
C SER A 434 -17.09 -13.87 -0.97
N ILE A 435 -16.96 -12.59 -0.62
CA ILE A 435 -17.14 -11.46 -1.57
C ILE A 435 -15.99 -11.44 -2.59
N ALA A 436 -14.75 -11.57 -2.11
CA ALA A 436 -13.57 -11.55 -2.96
C ALA A 436 -13.54 -12.74 -3.95
N ALA A 437 -13.91 -13.94 -3.50
CA ALA A 437 -13.93 -15.16 -4.32
C ALA A 437 -15.08 -15.20 -5.33
N ALA A 438 -16.24 -14.60 -5.00
CA ALA A 438 -17.41 -14.58 -5.88
C ALA A 438 -17.23 -13.69 -7.12
N GLY A 439 -16.20 -12.83 -7.14
CA GLY A 439 -15.91 -11.97 -8.29
C GLY A 439 -17.07 -11.04 -8.63
N LEU A 440 -17.47 -10.19 -7.67
CA LEU A 440 -18.56 -9.22 -7.84
C LEU A 440 -18.45 -8.49 -9.19
N ASN A 441 -19.55 -8.50 -9.95
CA ASN A 441 -19.66 -7.73 -11.18
C ASN A 441 -19.99 -6.27 -10.81
N ILE A 442 -18.97 -5.42 -10.79
CA ILE A 442 -19.10 -4.00 -10.46
C ILE A 442 -19.39 -3.25 -11.76
N GLU A 443 -20.29 -2.27 -11.70
CA GLU A 443 -20.51 -1.31 -12.78
C GLU A 443 -19.20 -0.58 -13.10
N ASP A 444 -19.05 -0.12 -14.33
CA ASP A 444 -17.88 0.68 -14.69
C ASP A 444 -17.96 2.05 -14.01
N CYS A 445 -17.18 2.23 -12.94
CA CYS A 445 -17.27 3.40 -12.07
C CYS A 445 -16.55 4.64 -12.56
N GLY A 446 -16.42 4.79 -13.89
CA GLY A 446 -16.06 6.06 -14.53
C GLY A 446 -14.86 6.71 -13.86
N GLY A 447 -13.67 6.18 -14.15
CA GLY A 447 -12.45 6.83 -13.71
C GLY A 447 -11.20 6.09 -14.18
N LEU A 448 -11.03 4.83 -13.78
CA LEU A 448 -9.87 4.04 -14.17
C LEU A 448 -10.08 3.34 -15.53
N LEU A 449 -11.27 2.78 -15.76
CA LEU A 449 -11.65 2.19 -17.04
C LEU A 449 -12.04 3.24 -18.09
N ASP A 450 -12.07 4.52 -17.75
CA ASP A 450 -12.12 5.60 -18.76
C ASP A 450 -10.80 5.71 -19.53
N TRP A 451 -9.71 5.18 -18.98
CA TRP A 451 -8.41 5.21 -19.64
C TRP A 451 -8.32 4.06 -20.64
N GLN A 452 -8.09 4.41 -21.90
CA GLN A 452 -7.96 3.45 -23.00
C GLN A 452 -6.95 2.35 -22.69
N GLU A 453 -5.83 2.68 -22.03
CA GLU A 453 -4.79 1.72 -21.66
C GLU A 453 -5.30 0.65 -20.69
N ILE A 454 -6.09 1.03 -19.69
CA ILE A 454 -6.64 0.09 -18.70
C ILE A 454 -7.69 -0.80 -19.37
N ARG A 455 -8.55 -0.26 -20.22
CA ARG A 455 -9.53 -1.07 -20.95
C ARG A 455 -8.86 -2.05 -21.90
N THR A 456 -7.83 -1.61 -22.61
CA THR A 456 -7.06 -2.46 -23.51
C THR A 456 -6.39 -3.60 -22.72
N LEU A 457 -5.82 -3.30 -21.55
CA LEU A 457 -5.25 -4.31 -20.66
C LEU A 457 -6.30 -5.29 -20.12
N LYS A 458 -7.49 -4.80 -19.75
CA LYS A 458 -8.61 -5.65 -19.31
C LYS A 458 -9.07 -6.59 -20.41
N ALA A 459 -9.22 -6.10 -21.64
CA ALA A 459 -9.58 -6.90 -22.80
C ALA A 459 -8.53 -7.99 -23.09
N LEU A 460 -7.24 -7.62 -23.04
CA LEU A 460 -6.13 -8.56 -23.19
C LEU A 460 -6.15 -9.64 -22.08
N ALA A 461 -6.30 -9.22 -20.82
CA ALA A 461 -6.29 -10.14 -19.68
C ALA A 461 -7.46 -11.14 -19.74
N ARG A 462 -8.64 -10.72 -20.20
CA ARG A 462 -9.78 -11.62 -20.43
C ARG A 462 -9.48 -12.66 -21.51
N ASP A 463 -8.93 -12.23 -22.64
CA ASP A 463 -8.54 -13.13 -23.74
C ASP A 463 -7.46 -14.14 -23.30
N LEU A 464 -6.56 -13.74 -22.38
CA LEU A 464 -5.53 -14.62 -21.81
C LEU A 464 -6.06 -15.55 -20.71
N ASN A 465 -7.09 -15.14 -19.97
CA ASN A 465 -7.67 -15.89 -18.83
C ASN A 465 -8.85 -16.78 -19.23
N SER A 466 -9.24 -16.79 -20.50
CA SER A 466 -10.43 -17.51 -20.94
C SER A 466 -10.13 -19.00 -21.16
N GLY A 467 -10.46 -19.81 -20.16
CA GLY A 467 -10.78 -21.24 -20.36
C GLY A 467 -12.02 -21.45 -21.24
N GLU A 468 -12.74 -20.38 -21.57
CA GLU A 468 -13.83 -20.32 -22.55
C GLU A 468 -13.33 -19.71 -23.86
N LYS A 469 -13.69 -20.29 -25.01
CA LYS A 469 -13.34 -19.72 -26.31
C LYS A 469 -13.95 -18.32 -26.46
N PRO A 470 -13.23 -17.33 -27.04
CA PRO A 470 -13.83 -16.04 -27.39
C PRO A 470 -15.11 -16.28 -28.20
N LYS A 471 -16.19 -15.56 -27.89
CA LYS A 471 -17.41 -15.61 -28.71
C LYS A 471 -17.05 -15.19 -30.14
N ASP A 472 -17.06 -16.16 -31.05
CA ASP A 472 -16.60 -16.03 -32.45
C ASP A 472 -17.21 -14.83 -33.20
N GLY A 473 -18.37 -14.32 -32.76
CA GLY A 473 -19.04 -13.17 -33.36
C GLY A 473 -18.30 -11.82 -33.24
N LEU A 474 -17.42 -11.62 -32.25
CA LEU A 474 -16.72 -10.34 -32.09
C LEU A 474 -15.43 -10.24 -32.93
N LEU A 475 -14.86 -11.38 -33.34
CA LEU A 475 -13.64 -11.46 -34.15
C LEU A 475 -13.92 -11.46 -35.66
N ALA A 476 -15.13 -11.84 -36.08
CA ALA A 476 -15.53 -11.86 -37.48
C ALA A 476 -15.70 -10.44 -38.07
N ASP A 477 -16.13 -9.48 -37.25
CA ASP A 477 -16.41 -8.09 -37.67
C ASP A 477 -15.21 -7.13 -37.50
N ALA A 478 -14.03 -7.66 -37.16
CA ALA A 478 -12.82 -6.87 -36.88
C ALA A 478 -11.64 -7.21 -37.82
N ARG A 479 -11.90 -7.88 -38.94
CA ARG A 479 -10.92 -8.14 -40.01
C ARG A 479 -11.09 -7.20 -41.18
#